data_AF-A0A934XAM0-F1
#
_entry.id   AF-A0A934XAM0-F1
#
_cell.length_a   1.000
_cell.length_b   1.000
_cell.length_c   1.000
_cell.angle_alpha   90.00
_cell.angle_beta   90.00
_cell.angle_gamma   90.00
#
_symmetry.space_group_name_H-M   'P 1'
#
loop_
_entity.id
_entity.type
_entity.pdbx_description
1 polymer ?
#
loop_
_entity_poly.entity_id
_entity_poly.type
_entity_poly.pdbx_seq_one_letter_code
_entity_poly.pdbx_strand_id
1 'polypeptide(L)'
;MDISSSAPRLAQAWCDQRGVRPSGTVQLKVYDGHRLPLQDRSVDRVACLAVFHHVKVQLATLRDLARVLRPWGRIAMVEPGPHHSQTAQSLAEMAQFKVIENDIVMADIAAAAQQGGLIVPQILVQLQIPWVVPFNRYQQWADSPALPESDAARLVAKLHRQLTDQQCFYLQKPGHASSVDSRRSHALAAKLQLQSASPAAGATGLADFRFRICNTGEATWLCRAGIPGQVNLGCQLLGPDDSVVQLDFARFPLESPYVAPGSAVKIAVRVKRPEVAGEYYWFDLVAEQIATFQQSGHCQPVDWHPGA
;
A
#
# COMPACT_ATOMS: atom_id res chain seq x y z
N MET A 1 -11.57 -3.40 -16.03
CA MET A 1 -12.84 -3.37 -16.80
C MET A 1 -12.71 -2.25 -17.80
N ASP A 2 -13.31 -2.38 -18.96
CA ASP A 2 -13.20 -1.35 -20.00
C ASP A 2 -14.48 -1.29 -20.83
N ILE A 3 -14.81 -0.12 -21.38
CA ILE A 3 -15.93 0.03 -22.30
C ILE A 3 -15.63 -0.57 -23.67
N SER A 4 -14.36 -0.55 -24.08
CA SER A 4 -13.90 -1.18 -25.29
C SER A 4 -13.78 -2.69 -25.11
N SER A 5 -14.38 -3.46 -26.02
CA SER A 5 -14.21 -4.92 -26.07
C SER A 5 -12.82 -5.35 -26.52
N SER A 6 -12.00 -4.45 -27.10
CA SER A 6 -10.62 -4.77 -27.49
C SER A 6 -9.66 -4.74 -26.30
N ALA A 7 -9.85 -3.85 -25.32
CA ALA A 7 -8.93 -3.69 -24.20
C ALA A 7 -8.84 -4.94 -23.31
N PRO A 8 -9.95 -5.58 -22.86
CA PRO A 8 -9.90 -6.85 -22.15
C PRO A 8 -9.23 -7.97 -22.96
N ARG A 9 -9.43 -8.01 -24.29
CA ARG A 9 -8.78 -9.02 -25.14
C ARG A 9 -7.26 -8.83 -25.20
N LEU A 10 -6.80 -7.59 -25.35
CA LEU A 10 -5.36 -7.27 -25.33
C LEU A 10 -4.75 -7.56 -23.95
N ALA A 11 -5.42 -7.18 -22.87
CA ALA A 11 -4.97 -7.47 -21.52
C ALA A 11 -4.85 -8.99 -21.27
N GLN A 12 -5.80 -9.79 -21.77
CA GLN A 12 -5.74 -11.25 -21.68
C GLN A 12 -4.51 -11.81 -22.42
N ALA A 13 -4.30 -11.36 -23.66
CA ALA A 13 -3.14 -11.78 -24.46
C ALA A 13 -1.81 -11.43 -23.77
N TRP A 14 -1.72 -10.26 -23.13
CA TRP A 14 -0.53 -9.88 -22.34
C TRP A 14 -0.32 -10.74 -21.10
N CYS A 15 -1.39 -11.09 -20.37
CA CYS A 15 -1.32 -12.01 -19.24
C CYS A 15 -0.81 -13.40 -19.67
N ASP A 16 -1.26 -13.89 -20.83
CA ASP A 16 -0.86 -15.19 -21.36
C ASP A 16 0.60 -15.18 -21.85
N GLN A 17 1.05 -14.08 -22.46
CA GLN A 17 2.41 -13.96 -23.01
C GLN A 17 3.49 -13.79 -21.94
N ARG A 18 3.25 -13.02 -20.88
CA ARG A 18 4.30 -12.67 -19.89
C ARG A 18 4.54 -13.74 -18.83
N GLY A 19 3.70 -14.78 -18.73
CA GLY A 19 3.80 -15.82 -17.69
C GLY A 19 3.59 -15.33 -16.24
N VAL A 20 3.59 -14.01 -16.01
CA VAL A 20 3.27 -13.38 -14.73
C VAL A 20 1.76 -13.35 -14.57
N ARG A 21 1.22 -14.42 -14.00
CA ARG A 21 -0.09 -14.35 -13.36
C ARG A 21 0.12 -13.66 -12.01
N PRO A 22 -0.61 -12.58 -11.68
CA PRO A 22 -0.68 -12.12 -10.30
C PRO A 22 -0.98 -13.33 -9.42
N SER A 23 -0.46 -13.36 -8.19
CA SER A 23 -0.72 -14.44 -7.22
C SER A 23 -2.20 -14.61 -6.84
N GLY A 24 -3.13 -13.92 -7.51
CA GLY A 24 -4.57 -14.01 -7.35
C GLY A 24 -5.33 -14.06 -8.67
N THR A 25 -6.65 -14.17 -8.57
CA THR A 25 -7.55 -14.26 -9.73
C THR A 25 -7.71 -12.91 -10.42
N VAL A 26 -7.42 -12.86 -11.72
CA VAL A 26 -7.73 -11.70 -12.58
C VAL A 26 -9.01 -11.98 -13.34
N GLN A 27 -9.96 -11.05 -13.31
CA GLN A 27 -11.17 -11.08 -14.13
C GLN A 27 -11.23 -9.84 -15.02
N LEU A 28 -11.29 -10.06 -16.32
CA LEU A 28 -11.42 -9.01 -17.31
C LEU A 28 -12.89 -8.93 -17.72
N LYS A 29 -13.49 -7.74 -17.61
CA LYS A 29 -14.90 -7.51 -17.95
C LYS A 29 -15.05 -6.32 -18.88
N VAL A 30 -15.92 -6.46 -19.87
CA VAL A 30 -16.45 -5.33 -20.63
C VAL A 30 -17.53 -4.66 -19.79
N TYR A 31 -17.55 -3.34 -19.81
CA TYR A 31 -18.47 -2.46 -19.10
C TYR A 31 -19.23 -1.62 -20.14
N ASP A 32 -20.47 -1.24 -19.88
CA ASP A 32 -21.31 -0.51 -20.83
C ASP A 32 -21.26 1.02 -20.66
N GLY A 33 -20.52 1.52 -19.67
CA GLY A 33 -20.51 2.95 -19.34
C GLY A 33 -21.65 3.41 -18.43
N HIS A 34 -22.56 2.51 -18.03
CA HIS A 34 -23.76 2.83 -17.25
C HIS A 34 -23.75 2.23 -15.84
N ARG A 35 -23.55 0.91 -15.72
CA ARG A 35 -23.50 0.23 -14.42
C ARG A 35 -22.44 -0.87 -14.39
N LEU A 36 -21.56 -0.80 -13.40
CA LEU A 36 -20.49 -1.76 -13.17
C LEU A 36 -21.09 -3.15 -12.92
N PRO A 37 -20.62 -4.19 -13.64
CA PRO A 37 -21.10 -5.57 -13.53
C PRO A 37 -20.52 -6.27 -12.29
N LEU A 38 -20.75 -5.65 -11.13
CA LEU A 38 -20.31 -6.04 -9.80
C LEU A 38 -21.48 -5.92 -8.82
N GLN A 39 -21.47 -6.79 -7.81
CA GLN A 39 -22.44 -6.75 -6.73
C GLN A 39 -22.20 -5.52 -5.85
N ASP A 40 -23.22 -5.14 -5.10
CA ASP A 40 -23.11 -4.09 -4.11
C ASP A 40 -22.13 -4.51 -3.01
N ARG A 41 -21.29 -3.58 -2.56
CA ARG A 41 -20.33 -3.81 -1.47
C ARG A 41 -19.41 -5.02 -1.71
N SER A 42 -18.99 -5.25 -2.96
CA SER A 42 -18.16 -6.41 -3.32
C SER A 42 -16.67 -6.11 -3.42
N VAL A 43 -16.26 -4.84 -3.52
CA VAL A 43 -14.85 -4.46 -3.68
C VAL A 43 -14.34 -3.56 -2.56
N ASP A 44 -13.09 -3.77 -2.15
CA ASP A 44 -12.41 -2.93 -1.15
C ASP A 44 -11.79 -1.68 -1.78
N ARG A 45 -11.34 -1.77 -3.03
CA ARG A 45 -10.55 -0.74 -3.73
C ARG A 45 -11.00 -0.63 -5.17
N VAL A 46 -11.01 0.61 -5.67
CA VAL A 46 -11.09 0.91 -7.10
C VAL A 46 -9.90 1.79 -7.48
N ALA A 47 -9.25 1.48 -8.59
CA ALA A 47 -8.32 2.38 -9.26
C ALA A 47 -8.97 2.79 -10.59
N CYS A 48 -9.13 4.10 -10.79
CA CYS A 48 -9.65 4.68 -12.02
C CYS A 48 -8.60 5.67 -12.54
N LEU A 49 -7.90 5.29 -13.60
CA LEU A 49 -6.69 5.99 -14.03
C LEU A 49 -6.92 6.52 -15.43
N ALA A 50 -6.99 7.83 -15.58
CA ALA A 50 -7.20 8.55 -16.83
C ALA A 50 -8.42 8.03 -17.61
N VAL A 51 -9.53 7.80 -16.91
CA VAL A 51 -10.77 7.27 -17.52
C VAL A 51 -12.01 8.01 -17.04
N PHE A 52 -11.98 8.55 -15.82
CA PHE A 52 -13.17 9.17 -15.24
C PHE A 52 -13.62 10.41 -16.03
N HIS A 53 -12.69 11.17 -16.62
CA HIS A 53 -13.02 12.29 -17.49
C HIS A 53 -13.76 11.89 -18.79
N HIS A 54 -13.73 10.63 -19.21
CA HIS A 54 -14.46 10.16 -20.40
C HIS A 54 -15.91 9.74 -20.12
N VAL A 55 -16.37 9.77 -18.86
CA VAL A 55 -17.72 9.28 -18.52
C VAL A 55 -18.80 10.30 -18.85
N LYS A 56 -19.98 9.84 -19.28
CA LYS A 56 -21.09 10.73 -19.65
C LYS A 56 -21.63 11.54 -18.48
N VAL A 57 -21.73 10.93 -17.30
CA VAL A 57 -22.34 11.54 -16.11
C VAL A 57 -21.53 11.20 -14.87
N GLN A 58 -20.61 12.08 -14.49
CA GLN A 58 -19.66 11.89 -13.38
C GLN A 58 -20.35 11.51 -12.06
N LEU A 59 -21.45 12.16 -11.69
CA LEU A 59 -22.23 11.85 -10.48
C LEU A 59 -22.80 10.42 -10.50
N ALA A 60 -23.37 9.99 -11.63
CA ALA A 60 -23.94 8.65 -11.76
C ALA A 60 -22.83 7.60 -11.65
N THR A 61 -21.67 7.85 -12.26
CA THR A 61 -20.50 7.00 -12.12
C THR A 61 -19.99 6.95 -10.68
N LEU A 62 -19.91 8.08 -9.96
CA LEU A 62 -19.51 8.09 -8.55
C LEU A 62 -20.49 7.33 -7.65
N ARG A 63 -21.81 7.44 -7.89
CA ARG A 63 -22.83 6.65 -7.20
C ARG A 63 -22.65 5.17 -7.42
N ASP A 64 -22.36 4.76 -8.65
CA ASP A 64 -22.18 3.36 -8.98
C ASP A 64 -20.87 2.78 -8.43
N LEU A 65 -19.80 3.57 -8.45
CA LEU A 65 -18.55 3.26 -7.75
C LEU A 65 -18.77 3.12 -6.23
N ALA A 66 -19.51 4.05 -5.63
CA ALA A 66 -19.87 3.99 -4.22
C ALA A 66 -20.72 2.75 -3.90
N ARG A 67 -21.64 2.34 -4.80
CA ARG A 67 -22.46 1.12 -4.65
C ARG A 67 -21.60 -0.13 -4.54
N VAL A 68 -20.65 -0.33 -5.45
CA VAL A 68 -19.81 -1.55 -5.49
C VAL A 68 -18.77 -1.57 -4.37
N LEU A 69 -18.34 -0.40 -3.86
CA LEU A 69 -17.46 -0.34 -2.71
C LEU A 69 -18.15 -0.90 -1.46
N ARG A 70 -17.42 -1.76 -0.75
CA ARG A 70 -17.70 -1.99 0.67
C ARG A 70 -17.70 -0.65 1.38
N PRO A 71 -18.42 -0.53 2.52
CA PRO A 71 -18.13 0.53 3.48
C PRO A 71 -16.59 0.64 3.67
N TRP A 72 -16.01 1.77 4.09
CA TRP A 72 -14.54 1.96 4.23
C TRP A 72 -13.70 1.79 2.94
N GLY A 73 -14.30 1.36 1.83
CA GLY A 73 -13.66 1.19 0.55
C GLY A 73 -13.15 2.52 -0.01
N ARG A 74 -12.09 2.45 -0.82
CA ARG A 74 -11.46 3.64 -1.41
C ARG A 74 -11.43 3.58 -2.93
N ILE A 75 -11.53 4.75 -3.54
CA ILE A 75 -11.27 4.97 -4.97
C ILE A 75 -10.01 5.81 -5.05
N ALA A 76 -9.03 5.37 -5.82
CA ALA A 76 -7.89 6.18 -6.22
C ALA A 76 -8.10 6.64 -7.66
N MET A 77 -7.93 7.94 -7.91
CA MET A 77 -8.09 8.55 -9.21
C MET A 77 -6.84 9.32 -9.61
N VAL A 78 -6.47 9.20 -10.89
CA VAL A 78 -5.48 10.05 -11.56
C VAL A 78 -6.15 10.57 -12.81
N GLU A 79 -6.44 11.85 -12.84
CA GLU A 79 -7.26 12.45 -13.88
C GLU A 79 -6.63 13.77 -14.33
N PRO A 80 -6.96 14.28 -15.53
CA PRO A 80 -6.51 15.59 -15.94
C PRO A 80 -7.24 16.68 -15.13
N GLY A 81 -6.83 17.94 -15.29
CA GLY A 81 -7.35 19.05 -14.51
C GLY A 81 -8.58 19.76 -15.10
N PRO A 82 -8.97 20.93 -14.54
CA PRO A 82 -10.18 21.66 -14.90
C PRO A 82 -10.18 22.34 -16.28
N HIS A 83 -9.10 22.25 -17.04
CA HIS A 83 -8.97 22.86 -18.38
C HIS A 83 -8.62 21.83 -19.46
N HIS A 84 -8.74 20.54 -19.14
CA HIS A 84 -8.37 19.45 -20.03
C HIS A 84 -9.10 19.48 -21.37
N SER A 85 -10.43 19.71 -21.32
CA SER A 85 -11.31 19.74 -22.49
C SER A 85 -10.91 20.78 -23.54
N GLN A 86 -10.13 21.79 -23.11
CA GLN A 86 -9.71 22.94 -23.91
C GLN A 86 -8.33 22.75 -24.53
N THR A 87 -7.61 21.67 -24.18
CA THR A 87 -6.28 21.43 -24.75
C THR A 87 -6.36 21.11 -26.23
N ALA A 88 -5.34 21.50 -27.00
CA ALA A 88 -5.29 21.21 -28.44
C ALA A 88 -5.39 19.71 -28.74
N GLN A 89 -4.83 18.86 -27.86
CA GLN A 89 -4.94 17.40 -27.97
C GLN A 89 -6.38 16.94 -27.78
N SER A 90 -7.03 17.29 -26.67
CA SER A 90 -8.42 16.91 -26.39
C SER A 90 -9.38 17.41 -27.48
N LEU A 91 -9.18 18.62 -27.99
CA LEU A 91 -9.97 19.14 -29.11
C LEU A 91 -9.79 18.31 -30.39
N ALA A 92 -8.56 17.90 -30.71
CA ALA A 92 -8.28 17.03 -31.84
C ALA A 92 -8.89 15.63 -31.65
N GLU A 93 -8.76 15.04 -30.47
CA GLU A 93 -9.28 13.72 -30.13
C GLU A 93 -10.81 13.69 -30.15
N MET A 94 -11.49 14.68 -29.57
CA MET A 94 -12.94 14.84 -29.67
C MET A 94 -13.39 15.00 -31.13
N ALA A 95 -12.67 15.79 -31.93
CA ALA A 95 -13.00 15.98 -33.34
C ALA A 95 -12.87 14.68 -34.15
N GLN A 96 -11.78 13.93 -33.93
CA GLN A 96 -11.44 12.73 -34.70
C GLN A 96 -12.17 11.48 -34.22
N PHE A 97 -12.18 11.21 -32.92
CA PHE A 97 -12.64 9.95 -32.34
C PHE A 97 -14.02 10.05 -31.67
N LYS A 98 -14.58 11.26 -31.55
CA LYS A 98 -15.87 11.51 -30.88
C LYS A 98 -15.89 11.03 -29.41
N VAL A 99 -14.72 11.05 -28.78
CA VAL A 99 -14.57 10.81 -27.34
C VAL A 99 -15.14 11.98 -26.55
N ILE A 100 -15.42 11.73 -25.27
CA ILE A 100 -15.84 12.74 -24.32
C ILE A 100 -14.59 13.18 -23.54
N GLU A 101 -14.34 14.48 -23.47
CA GLU A 101 -13.28 15.06 -22.65
C GLU A 101 -13.90 16.00 -21.62
N ASN A 102 -14.27 15.48 -20.45
CA ASN A 102 -14.76 16.34 -19.37
C ASN A 102 -13.60 16.95 -18.59
N ASP A 103 -13.81 18.17 -18.13
CA ASP A 103 -12.95 18.77 -17.12
C ASP A 103 -13.18 18.13 -15.75
N ILE A 104 -12.11 17.98 -14.96
CA ILE A 104 -12.20 17.56 -13.56
C ILE A 104 -12.01 18.78 -12.67
N VAL A 105 -13.14 19.30 -12.22
CA VAL A 105 -13.21 20.40 -11.26
C VAL A 105 -13.39 19.82 -9.86
N MET A 106 -12.38 19.95 -8.99
CA MET A 106 -12.39 19.28 -7.69
C MET A 106 -13.54 19.71 -6.76
N ALA A 107 -14.05 20.94 -6.91
CA ALA A 107 -15.24 21.40 -6.19
C ALA A 107 -16.50 20.59 -6.59
N ASP A 108 -16.68 20.33 -7.88
CA ASP A 108 -17.80 19.54 -8.40
C ASP A 108 -17.66 18.08 -8.01
N ILE A 109 -16.43 17.54 -8.05
CA ILE A 109 -16.14 16.19 -7.55
C ILE A 109 -16.47 16.08 -6.06
N ALA A 110 -16.13 17.08 -5.25
CA ALA A 110 -16.45 17.08 -3.82
C ALA A 110 -17.96 17.08 -3.56
N ALA A 111 -18.71 17.93 -4.28
CA ALA A 111 -20.17 17.95 -4.20
C ALA A 111 -20.80 16.63 -4.66
N ALA A 112 -20.34 16.09 -5.79
CA ALA A 112 -20.83 14.83 -6.34
C ALA A 112 -20.49 13.62 -5.45
N ALA A 113 -19.30 13.62 -4.82
CA ALA A 113 -18.90 12.61 -3.85
C ALA A 113 -19.86 12.57 -2.65
N GLN A 114 -20.14 13.73 -2.05
CA GLN A 114 -21.09 13.83 -0.94
C GLN A 114 -22.49 13.34 -1.35
N GLN A 115 -23.00 13.80 -2.50
CA GLN A 115 -24.27 13.33 -3.06
C GLN A 115 -24.30 11.84 -3.42
N GLY A 116 -23.13 11.25 -3.65
CA GLY A 116 -22.92 9.82 -3.90
C GLY A 116 -22.72 8.97 -2.65
N GLY A 117 -22.77 9.58 -1.45
CA GLY A 117 -22.53 8.88 -0.19
C GLY A 117 -21.06 8.55 0.06
N LEU A 118 -20.14 9.32 -0.53
CA LEU A 118 -18.71 9.28 -0.28
C LEU A 118 -18.29 10.46 0.60
N ILE A 119 -17.17 10.30 1.31
CA ILE A 119 -16.49 11.38 2.02
C ILE A 119 -15.88 12.34 1.00
N VAL A 120 -15.76 13.61 1.37
CA VAL A 120 -15.05 14.64 0.60
C VAL A 120 -13.68 14.12 0.12
N PRO A 121 -13.26 14.43 -1.13
CA PRO A 121 -11.99 13.97 -1.67
C PRO A 121 -10.81 14.42 -0.82
N GLN A 122 -9.80 13.56 -0.73
CA GLN A 122 -8.47 13.93 -0.26
C GLN A 122 -7.52 13.95 -1.45
N ILE A 123 -6.72 15.02 -1.56
CA ILE A 123 -5.83 15.26 -2.69
C ILE A 123 -4.43 14.77 -2.36
N LEU A 124 -3.84 14.00 -3.26
CA LEU A 124 -2.44 13.62 -3.19
C LEU A 124 -1.63 14.61 -4.02
N VAL A 125 -0.92 15.49 -3.33
CA VAL A 125 0.01 16.45 -3.95
C VAL A 125 1.39 15.80 -4.05
N GLN A 126 1.79 15.43 -5.26
CA GLN A 126 3.12 14.88 -5.59
C GLN A 126 3.72 15.70 -6.72
N LEU A 127 5.04 15.66 -6.94
CA LEU A 127 5.64 16.26 -8.14
C LEU A 127 5.56 15.26 -9.30
N GLN A 128 4.49 15.31 -10.09
CA GLN A 128 4.25 14.33 -11.18
C GLN A 128 5.19 14.54 -12.36
N ILE A 129 5.61 15.79 -12.59
CA ILE A 129 6.64 16.11 -13.57
C ILE A 129 7.98 16.16 -12.83
N PRO A 130 8.94 15.25 -13.14
CA PRO A 130 10.23 15.24 -12.48
C PRO A 130 10.93 16.58 -12.67
N TRP A 131 11.74 16.96 -11.68
CA TRP A 131 12.53 18.17 -11.76
C TRP A 131 13.99 17.79 -11.99
N VAL A 132 14.51 18.18 -13.15
CA VAL A 132 15.92 18.02 -13.46
C VAL A 132 16.66 19.26 -12.99
N VAL A 133 17.66 19.05 -12.13
CA VAL A 133 18.57 20.10 -11.68
C VAL A 133 20.02 19.66 -11.79
N PRO A 134 20.96 20.57 -12.08
CA PRO A 134 22.39 20.26 -12.05
C PRO A 134 22.84 19.79 -10.68
N PHE A 135 23.85 18.92 -10.63
CA PHE A 135 24.36 18.30 -9.39
C PHE A 135 24.78 19.33 -8.34
N ASN A 136 25.50 20.38 -8.72
CA ASN A 136 25.90 21.45 -7.79
C ASN A 136 24.70 22.15 -7.14
N ARG A 137 23.62 22.34 -7.89
CA ARG A 137 22.37 22.92 -7.38
C ARG A 137 21.65 21.95 -6.44
N TYR A 138 21.66 20.65 -6.76
CA TYR A 138 21.17 19.60 -5.87
C TYR A 138 21.94 19.56 -4.54
N GLN A 139 23.28 19.62 -4.59
CA GLN A 139 24.12 19.66 -3.38
C GLN A 139 23.79 20.89 -2.52
N GLN A 140 23.69 22.07 -3.13
CA GLN A 140 23.29 23.29 -2.41
C GLN A 140 21.93 23.15 -1.72
N TRP A 141 20.97 22.45 -2.33
CA TRP A 141 19.68 22.19 -1.70
C TRP A 141 19.78 21.19 -0.55
N ALA A 142 20.64 20.17 -0.66
CA ALA A 142 20.84 19.16 0.37
C ALA A 142 21.57 19.70 1.61
N ASP A 143 22.51 20.62 1.41
CA ASP A 143 23.34 21.19 2.47
C ASP A 143 22.69 22.42 3.15
N SER A 144 21.56 22.90 2.62
CA SER A 144 20.87 24.10 3.10
C SER A 144 19.50 23.74 3.71
N PRO A 145 19.09 24.38 4.82
CA PRO A 145 17.76 24.18 5.40
C PRO A 145 16.63 24.80 4.55
N ALA A 146 16.97 25.60 3.53
CA ALA A 146 16.01 26.25 2.65
C ALA A 146 16.50 26.32 1.20
N LEU A 147 15.56 26.28 0.26
CA LEU A 147 15.83 26.52 -1.15
C LEU A 147 16.14 28.01 -1.40
N PRO A 148 17.02 28.35 -2.35
CA PRO A 148 17.16 29.71 -2.85
C PRO A 148 15.79 30.25 -3.32
N GLU A 149 15.53 31.54 -3.11
CA GLU A 149 14.22 32.16 -3.40
C GLU A 149 13.73 31.92 -4.84
N SER A 150 14.63 32.03 -5.82
CA SER A 150 14.31 31.75 -7.22
C SER A 150 13.90 30.29 -7.48
N ASP A 151 14.47 29.34 -6.73
CA ASP A 151 14.09 27.93 -6.81
C ASP A 151 12.77 27.66 -6.11
N ALA A 152 12.56 28.26 -4.94
CA ALA A 152 11.30 28.17 -4.22
C ALA A 152 10.14 28.71 -5.07
N ALA A 153 10.30 29.90 -5.68
CA ALA A 153 9.31 30.49 -6.58
C ALA A 153 9.01 29.58 -7.79
N ARG A 154 10.04 28.96 -8.38
CA ARG A 154 9.90 28.03 -9.50
C ARG A 154 9.19 26.73 -9.08
N LEU A 155 9.48 26.21 -7.89
CA LEU A 155 8.78 25.06 -7.31
C LEU A 155 7.30 25.36 -7.11
N VAL A 156 6.98 26.51 -6.51
CA VAL A 156 5.59 26.95 -6.28
C VAL A 156 4.84 27.12 -7.59
N ALA A 157 5.43 27.76 -8.60
CA ALA A 157 4.81 27.92 -9.91
C ALA A 157 4.56 26.57 -10.60
N LYS A 158 5.49 25.61 -10.47
CA LYS A 158 5.35 24.26 -11.02
C LYS A 158 4.25 23.48 -10.30
N LEU A 159 4.20 23.56 -8.97
CA LEU A 159 3.14 22.97 -8.16
C LEU A 159 1.78 23.53 -8.55
N HIS A 160 1.65 24.86 -8.68
CA HIS A 160 0.40 25.50 -9.09
C HIS A 160 -0.07 25.00 -10.45
N ARG A 161 0.83 24.93 -11.44
CA ARG A 161 0.51 24.37 -12.77
C ARG A 161 0.07 22.91 -12.67
N GLN A 162 0.73 22.12 -11.83
CA GLN A 162 0.33 20.72 -11.69
C GLN A 162 -1.08 20.60 -11.09
N LEU A 163 -1.44 21.44 -10.11
CA LEU A 163 -2.79 21.49 -9.56
C LEU A 163 -3.86 21.90 -10.58
N THR A 164 -3.49 22.41 -11.77
CA THR A 164 -4.42 22.74 -12.85
C THR A 164 -4.39 21.76 -14.02
N ASP A 165 -3.33 20.97 -14.16
CA ASP A 165 -3.14 20.08 -15.30
C ASP A 165 -3.46 18.62 -14.96
N GLN A 166 -3.22 18.20 -13.71
CA GLN A 166 -3.40 16.81 -13.28
C GLN A 166 -3.85 16.72 -11.82
N GLN A 167 -4.86 15.90 -11.56
CA GLN A 167 -5.43 15.65 -10.24
C GLN A 167 -5.12 14.22 -9.82
N CYS A 168 -4.42 14.06 -8.70
CA CYS A 168 -4.31 12.78 -8.01
C CYS A 168 -5.09 12.88 -6.71
N PHE A 169 -6.12 12.06 -6.54
CA PHE A 169 -6.98 12.14 -5.36
C PHE A 169 -7.59 10.79 -5.03
N TYR A 170 -8.11 10.70 -3.81
CA TYR A 170 -8.88 9.55 -3.39
C TYR A 170 -10.19 9.95 -2.73
N LEU A 171 -11.17 9.07 -2.93
CA LEU A 171 -12.49 9.12 -2.33
C LEU A 171 -12.64 7.93 -1.39
N GLN A 172 -13.42 8.09 -0.33
CA GLN A 172 -13.66 7.01 0.62
C GLN A 172 -15.15 6.88 0.91
N LYS A 173 -15.64 5.64 0.96
CA LYS A 173 -16.99 5.35 1.47
C LYS A 173 -16.97 5.37 3.00
N PRO A 174 -17.92 6.05 3.67
CA PRO A 174 -17.99 6.10 5.12
C PRO A 174 -18.04 4.71 5.80
N GLY A 175 -17.67 4.72 7.08
CA GLY A 175 -17.69 3.59 8.01
C GLY A 175 -16.30 3.03 8.38
N HIS A 176 -16.26 2.05 9.28
CA HIS A 176 -15.06 1.33 9.73
C HIS A 176 -14.92 -0.10 9.20
N ALA A 177 -13.74 -0.47 8.69
CA ALA A 177 -13.45 -1.85 8.30
C ALA A 177 -14.05 -2.86 9.26
N SER A 178 -14.89 -3.78 8.76
CA SER A 178 -15.54 -4.82 9.59
C SER A 178 -14.52 -5.68 10.36
N SER A 179 -13.24 -5.57 10.01
CA SER A 179 -12.10 -5.66 10.93
C SER A 179 -10.91 -5.00 10.22
N VAL A 180 -10.18 -4.09 10.84
CA VAL A 180 -8.84 -3.73 10.36
C VAL A 180 -7.97 -5.00 10.50
N ASP A 181 -7.11 -5.28 9.54
CA ASP A 181 -6.19 -6.42 9.61
C ASP A 181 -4.74 -6.02 9.33
N SER A 182 -3.83 -6.99 9.46
CA SER A 182 -2.39 -6.76 9.39
C SER A 182 -1.85 -6.27 8.04
N ARG A 183 -2.72 -6.06 7.03
CA ARG A 183 -2.38 -5.33 5.79
C ARG A 183 -2.38 -3.81 5.96
N ARG A 184 -2.63 -3.30 7.17
CA ARG A 184 -2.58 -1.88 7.53
C ARG A 184 -1.47 -1.64 8.54
N SER A 185 -0.30 -1.22 8.06
CA SER A 185 0.88 -0.99 8.90
C SER A 185 0.61 -0.07 10.10
N HIS A 186 -0.13 1.02 9.91
CA HIS A 186 -0.49 1.97 10.98
C HIS A 186 -1.36 1.39 12.11
N ALA A 187 -1.96 0.21 11.90
CA ALA A 187 -2.82 -0.45 12.90
C ALA A 187 -2.14 -1.65 13.56
N LEU A 188 -0.88 -1.93 13.21
CA LEU A 188 -0.08 -2.98 13.80
C LEU A 188 0.50 -2.48 15.13
N ALA A 189 0.38 -3.27 16.19
CA ALA A 189 1.21 -3.11 17.38
C ALA A 189 1.28 -4.42 18.14
N ALA A 190 2.44 -4.70 18.75
CA ALA A 190 2.67 -5.94 19.46
C ALA A 190 3.51 -5.75 20.72
N LYS A 191 3.33 -6.70 21.64
CA LYS A 191 4.28 -6.95 22.72
C LYS A 191 4.90 -8.33 22.50
N LEU A 192 6.18 -8.36 22.17
CA LEU A 192 6.99 -9.57 22.07
C LEU A 192 7.72 -9.81 23.40
N GLN A 193 7.55 -11.01 23.98
CA GLN A 193 8.20 -11.37 25.23
C GLN A 193 8.87 -12.73 25.09
N LEU A 194 10.19 -12.79 25.25
CA LEU A 194 10.92 -14.04 25.40
C LEU A 194 10.60 -14.64 26.78
N GLN A 195 10.04 -15.84 26.79
CA GLN A 195 9.71 -16.56 28.03
C GLN A 195 10.84 -17.47 28.49
N SER A 196 11.52 -18.11 27.54
CA SER A 196 12.68 -18.95 27.81
C SER A 196 13.53 -19.06 26.55
N ALA A 197 14.84 -19.04 26.73
CA ALA A 197 15.81 -19.49 25.75
C ALA A 197 16.57 -20.68 26.35
N SER A 198 16.71 -21.75 25.57
CA SER A 198 17.52 -22.89 25.95
C SER A 198 18.61 -23.04 24.89
N PRO A 199 19.88 -22.84 25.26
CA PRO A 199 20.97 -23.16 24.34
C PRO A 199 20.89 -24.65 23.98
N ALA A 200 21.27 -24.96 22.74
CA ALA A 200 21.25 -26.32 22.19
C ALA A 200 21.76 -27.35 23.20
N ALA A 201 20.91 -28.28 23.64
CA ALA A 201 21.37 -29.46 24.36
C ALA A 201 21.89 -30.48 23.34
N GLY A 202 23.22 -30.56 23.17
CA GLY A 202 23.89 -31.57 22.34
C GLY A 202 24.29 -31.12 20.92
N ALA A 203 24.78 -32.08 20.13
CA ALA A 203 25.49 -31.92 18.85
C ALA A 203 24.65 -31.38 17.66
N THR A 204 23.44 -30.86 17.90
CA THR A 204 22.50 -30.49 16.83
C THR A 204 22.66 -29.06 16.31
N GLY A 205 23.38 -28.19 17.01
CA GLY A 205 23.65 -26.82 16.56
C GLY A 205 22.42 -25.89 16.50
N LEU A 206 21.31 -26.22 17.18
CA LEU A 206 20.07 -25.44 17.19
C LEU A 206 19.73 -24.91 18.59
N ALA A 207 19.38 -23.63 18.72
CA ALA A 207 18.87 -23.05 19.96
C ALA A 207 17.34 -23.01 19.99
N ASP A 208 16.75 -23.28 21.16
CA ASP A 208 15.31 -23.30 21.39
C ASP A 208 14.84 -22.00 22.06
N PHE A 209 13.77 -21.41 21.54
CA PHE A 209 13.17 -20.20 22.10
C PHE A 209 11.67 -20.36 22.26
N ARG A 210 11.12 -19.80 23.35
CA ARG A 210 9.67 -19.70 23.56
C ARG A 210 9.28 -18.26 23.76
N PHE A 211 8.32 -17.80 22.97
CA PHE A 211 7.82 -16.44 23.03
C PHE A 211 6.34 -16.42 23.42
N ARG A 212 5.96 -15.37 24.16
CA ARG A 212 4.58 -14.91 24.26
C ARG A 212 4.46 -13.64 23.44
N ILE A 213 3.52 -13.63 22.51
CA ILE A 213 3.30 -12.54 21.57
C ILE A 213 1.87 -12.04 21.79
N CYS A 214 1.72 -10.78 22.16
CA CYS A 214 0.41 -10.15 22.33
C CYS A 214 0.15 -9.15 21.21
N ASN A 215 -1.04 -9.22 20.62
CA ASN A 215 -1.53 -8.19 19.72
C ASN A 215 -2.07 -7.02 20.54
N THR A 216 -1.37 -5.89 20.50
CA THR A 216 -1.73 -4.66 21.21
C THR A 216 -2.22 -3.57 20.27
N GLY A 217 -2.34 -3.87 18.97
CA GLY A 217 -2.83 -2.95 17.95
C GLY A 217 -4.33 -3.07 17.73
N GLU A 218 -4.80 -2.38 16.70
CA GLU A 218 -6.21 -2.39 16.28
C GLU A 218 -6.50 -3.43 15.19
N ALA A 219 -5.45 -3.88 14.49
CA ALA A 219 -5.55 -4.86 13.42
C ALA A 219 -5.69 -6.29 13.95
N THR A 220 -6.63 -7.06 13.42
CA THR A 220 -6.59 -8.53 13.51
C THR A 220 -5.45 -9.05 12.65
N TRP A 221 -4.52 -9.79 13.24
CA TRP A 221 -3.42 -10.36 12.48
C TRP A 221 -3.89 -11.54 11.65
N LEU A 222 -3.53 -11.54 10.38
CA LEU A 222 -3.66 -12.67 9.49
C LEU A 222 -2.44 -13.56 9.69
N CYS A 223 -2.61 -14.85 9.93
CA CYS A 223 -1.48 -15.77 10.16
C CYS A 223 -1.51 -16.97 9.19
N ARG A 224 -2.34 -16.88 8.15
CA ARG A 224 -2.40 -17.86 7.07
C ARG A 224 -1.20 -17.71 6.14
N ALA A 225 -0.66 -18.84 5.71
CA ALA A 225 0.47 -18.87 4.79
C ALA A 225 0.15 -18.25 3.42
N GLY A 226 1.10 -17.49 2.87
CA GLY A 226 1.11 -17.09 1.47
C GLY A 226 0.19 -15.92 1.10
N ILE A 227 -0.27 -15.14 2.08
CA ILE A 227 -1.08 -13.94 1.83
C ILE A 227 -0.35 -12.66 2.28
N PRO A 228 -0.49 -11.53 1.57
CA PRO A 228 0.00 -10.25 2.05
C PRO A 228 -0.57 -9.92 3.43
N GLY A 229 0.29 -9.40 4.30
CA GLY A 229 -0.03 -9.12 5.71
C GLY A 229 -0.03 -10.35 6.61
N GLN A 230 0.40 -11.53 6.16
CA GLN A 230 0.67 -12.65 7.05
C GLN A 230 1.65 -12.21 8.15
N VAL A 231 1.32 -12.44 9.42
CA VAL A 231 2.17 -12.10 10.55
C VAL A 231 2.99 -13.32 10.96
N ASN A 232 4.31 -13.16 10.95
CA ASN A 232 5.30 -14.15 11.36
C ASN A 232 6.23 -13.58 12.43
N LEU A 233 6.87 -14.45 13.19
CA LEU A 233 8.06 -14.10 13.96
C LEU A 233 9.28 -14.20 13.04
N GLY A 234 9.91 -13.07 12.78
CA GLY A 234 11.18 -12.99 12.06
C GLY A 234 12.37 -13.09 13.00
N CYS A 235 13.45 -13.69 12.51
CA CYS A 235 14.75 -13.68 13.15
C CYS A 235 15.77 -13.16 12.15
N GLN A 236 16.56 -12.18 12.57
CA GLN A 236 17.73 -11.70 11.85
C GLN A 236 18.99 -12.09 12.61
N LEU A 237 20.08 -12.26 11.88
CA LEU A 237 21.41 -12.46 12.44
C LEU A 237 22.18 -11.15 12.34
N LEU A 238 22.61 -10.63 13.48
CA LEU A 238 23.39 -9.39 13.59
C LEU A 238 24.83 -9.70 14.01
N GLY A 239 25.75 -8.89 13.52
CA GLY A 239 27.15 -8.88 13.93
C GLY A 239 27.36 -8.12 15.25
N PRO A 240 28.57 -8.15 15.81
CA PRO A 240 28.89 -7.52 17.10
C PRO A 240 28.82 -5.98 17.09
N ASP A 241 28.72 -5.36 15.91
CA ASP A 241 28.60 -3.92 15.67
C ASP A 241 27.19 -3.51 15.19
N ASP A 242 26.19 -4.37 15.46
CA ASP A 242 24.79 -4.23 15.02
C ASP A 242 24.60 -4.24 13.49
N SER A 243 25.63 -4.63 12.74
CA SER A 243 25.52 -4.82 11.29
C SER A 243 24.64 -6.03 10.96
N VAL A 244 23.78 -5.89 9.95
CA VAL A 244 22.92 -6.99 9.50
C VAL A 244 23.76 -8.00 8.72
N VAL A 245 24.06 -9.15 9.33
CA VAL A 245 24.75 -10.27 8.67
C VAL A 245 23.77 -11.03 7.77
N GLN A 246 22.58 -11.36 8.30
CA GLN A 246 21.51 -11.99 7.53
C GLN A 246 20.13 -11.49 7.95
N LEU A 247 19.49 -10.71 7.08
CA LEU A 247 18.18 -10.08 7.31
C LEU A 247 17.05 -11.12 7.49
N ASP A 248 17.06 -12.17 6.66
CA ASP A 248 16.05 -13.22 6.66
C ASP A 248 16.63 -14.54 7.18
N PHE A 249 17.25 -14.49 8.36
CA PHE A 249 17.89 -15.66 8.96
C PHE A 249 16.87 -16.79 9.22
N ALA A 250 15.70 -16.45 9.77
CA ALA A 250 14.57 -17.36 9.85
C ALA A 250 13.20 -16.65 9.86
N ARG A 251 12.16 -17.41 9.53
CA ARG A 251 10.75 -17.00 9.57
C ARG A 251 9.89 -18.10 10.18
N PHE A 252 9.13 -17.76 11.22
CA PHE A 252 8.30 -18.70 11.94
C PHE A 252 6.82 -18.29 11.87
N PRO A 253 5.95 -19.10 11.23
CA PRO A 253 4.53 -18.82 11.19
C PRO A 253 3.89 -18.98 12.57
N LEU A 254 2.93 -18.11 12.88
CA LEU A 254 2.12 -18.25 14.09
C LEU A 254 1.09 -19.37 13.89
N GLU A 255 0.89 -20.21 14.91
CA GLU A 255 0.04 -21.41 14.80
C GLU A 255 -1.46 -21.11 14.68
N SER A 256 -1.89 -19.94 15.16
CA SER A 256 -3.29 -19.51 15.05
C SER A 256 -3.57 -19.01 13.63
N PRO A 257 -4.76 -19.24 13.03
CA PRO A 257 -5.10 -18.65 11.73
C PRO A 257 -5.24 -17.12 11.79
N TYR A 258 -5.59 -16.58 12.97
CA TYR A 258 -5.75 -15.16 13.23
C TYR A 258 -5.37 -14.81 14.68
N VAL A 259 -4.92 -13.57 14.93
CA VAL A 259 -4.74 -13.05 16.30
C VAL A 259 -5.50 -11.73 16.43
N ALA A 260 -6.63 -11.77 17.13
CA ALA A 260 -7.46 -10.57 17.34
C ALA A 260 -6.74 -9.54 18.25
N PRO A 261 -7.11 -8.24 18.16
CA PRO A 261 -6.67 -7.22 19.12
C PRO A 261 -6.87 -7.68 20.57
N GLY A 262 -5.87 -7.43 21.42
CA GLY A 262 -5.86 -7.83 22.83
C GLY A 262 -5.58 -9.32 23.09
N SER A 263 -5.54 -10.16 22.04
CA SER A 263 -5.24 -11.59 22.18
C SER A 263 -3.73 -11.86 22.21
N ALA A 264 -3.35 -13.02 22.76
CA ALA A 264 -1.97 -13.45 22.81
C ALA A 264 -1.80 -14.88 22.29
N VAL A 265 -0.68 -15.14 21.63
CA VAL A 265 -0.24 -16.47 21.19
C VAL A 265 1.09 -16.82 21.83
N LYS A 266 1.36 -18.12 21.93
CA LYS A 266 2.68 -18.63 22.31
C LYS A 266 3.26 -19.36 21.11
N ILE A 267 4.56 -19.23 20.90
CA ILE A 267 5.26 -19.95 19.84
C ILE A 267 6.58 -20.49 20.38
N ALA A 268 6.90 -21.72 20.01
CA ALA A 268 8.19 -22.34 20.24
C ALA A 268 8.94 -22.44 18.90
N VAL A 269 10.17 -21.94 18.84
CA VAL A 269 10.96 -21.88 17.60
C VAL A 269 12.35 -22.45 17.83
N ARG A 270 12.91 -23.04 16.77
CA ARG A 270 14.27 -23.56 16.73
C ARG A 270 15.07 -22.81 15.68
N VAL A 271 16.22 -22.29 16.07
CA VAL A 271 17.06 -21.43 15.23
C VAL A 271 18.48 -21.99 15.20
N LYS A 272 19.12 -22.01 14.02
CA LYS A 272 20.51 -22.48 13.88
C LYS A 272 21.46 -21.52 14.59
N ARG A 273 22.31 -22.03 15.49
CA ARG A 273 23.27 -21.25 16.28
C ARG A 273 24.16 -20.38 15.37
N PRO A 274 24.53 -19.15 15.79
CA PRO A 274 25.53 -18.38 15.06
C PRO A 274 26.85 -19.13 15.01
N GLU A 275 27.52 -19.10 13.86
CA GLU A 275 28.79 -19.79 13.65
C GLU A 275 29.97 -18.90 14.08
N VAL A 276 29.80 -17.58 14.01
CA VAL A 276 30.84 -16.61 14.34
C VAL A 276 30.63 -16.08 15.76
N ALA A 277 31.73 -15.97 16.51
CA ALA A 277 31.70 -15.39 17.84
C ALA A 277 31.28 -13.91 17.80
N GLY A 278 30.37 -13.51 18.68
CA GLY A 278 29.85 -12.14 18.76
C GLY A 278 28.59 -11.89 17.92
N GLU A 279 28.22 -12.82 17.03
CA GLU A 279 26.92 -12.77 16.36
C GLU A 279 25.78 -13.06 17.33
N TYR A 280 24.65 -12.39 17.12
CA TYR A 280 23.48 -12.50 17.97
C TYR A 280 22.17 -12.43 17.17
N TYR A 281 21.07 -12.86 17.78
CA TYR A 281 19.77 -12.84 17.14
C TYR A 281 18.98 -11.61 17.47
N TRP A 282 18.29 -11.11 16.45
CA TRP A 282 17.29 -10.08 16.57
C TRP A 282 15.92 -10.60 16.15
N PHE A 283 14.97 -10.66 17.09
CA PHE A 283 13.62 -11.12 16.85
C PHE A 283 12.63 -9.96 16.79
N ASP A 284 11.86 -9.89 15.70
CA ASP A 284 10.75 -8.95 15.53
C ASP A 284 9.58 -9.63 14.83
N LEU A 285 8.38 -9.04 14.92
CA LEU A 285 7.27 -9.45 14.09
C LEU A 285 7.35 -8.79 12.72
N VAL A 286 6.93 -9.54 11.71
CA VAL A 286 6.80 -9.05 10.33
C VAL A 286 5.40 -9.32 9.83
N ALA A 287 4.76 -8.29 9.26
CA ALA A 287 3.60 -8.45 8.41
C ALA A 287 4.10 -8.52 6.96
N GLU A 288 4.08 -9.72 6.37
CA GLU A 288 4.70 -10.02 5.08
C GLU A 288 4.21 -9.08 3.97
N GLN A 289 5.15 -8.50 3.21
CA GLN A 289 4.90 -7.52 2.14
C GLN A 289 4.28 -6.19 2.61
N ILE A 290 4.23 -5.93 3.93
CA ILE A 290 3.66 -4.71 4.50
C ILE A 290 4.72 -3.93 5.27
N ALA A 291 5.21 -4.47 6.40
CA ALA A 291 6.19 -3.82 7.26
C ALA A 291 6.72 -4.79 8.33
N THR A 292 7.90 -4.50 8.89
CA THR A 292 8.27 -5.00 10.22
C THR A 292 7.61 -4.14 11.30
N PHE A 293 7.35 -4.73 12.48
CA PHE A 293 6.65 -4.01 13.55
C PHE A 293 7.55 -2.96 14.20
N GLN A 294 8.86 -3.20 14.26
CA GLN A 294 9.83 -2.21 14.76
C GLN A 294 9.90 -0.96 13.86
N GLN A 295 9.88 -1.10 12.53
CA GLN A 295 9.90 0.04 11.60
C GLN A 295 8.70 0.98 11.79
N SER A 296 7.60 0.45 12.28
CA SER A 296 6.40 1.23 12.58
C SER A 296 6.43 1.83 13.99
N GLY A 297 7.45 1.55 14.80
CA GLY A 297 7.57 2.00 16.19
C GLY A 297 6.59 1.32 17.15
N HIS A 298 6.06 0.14 16.77
CA HIS A 298 4.92 -0.48 17.42
C HIS A 298 5.21 -1.84 18.07
N CYS A 299 6.47 -2.27 18.08
CA CYS A 299 6.96 -3.41 18.87
C CYS A 299 8.41 -3.13 19.28
N GLN A 300 8.77 -3.47 20.52
CA GLN A 300 10.16 -3.60 20.90
C GLN A 300 10.64 -4.99 20.49
N PRO A 301 11.71 -5.09 19.69
CA PRO A 301 12.28 -6.37 19.32
C PRO A 301 13.00 -7.01 20.51
N VAL A 302 13.36 -8.28 20.36
CA VAL A 302 14.14 -9.02 21.37
C VAL A 302 15.50 -9.37 20.81
N ASP A 303 16.54 -8.90 21.48
CA ASP A 303 17.92 -9.31 21.25
C ASP A 303 18.26 -10.56 22.09
N TRP A 304 18.97 -11.51 21.50
CA TRP A 304 19.53 -12.63 22.25
C TRP A 304 20.96 -12.92 21.83
N HIS A 305 21.87 -12.83 22.80
CA HIS A 305 23.29 -13.13 22.62
C HIS A 305 23.61 -14.55 23.07
N PRO A 306 24.29 -15.35 22.24
CA PRO A 306 24.78 -16.66 22.67
C PRO A 306 25.80 -16.51 23.80
N GLY A 307 25.43 -16.89 25.03
CA GLY A 307 26.33 -16.90 26.19
C GLY A 307 26.09 -15.81 27.25
N ALA A 308 25.02 -15.02 27.10
CA ALA A 308 24.47 -14.18 28.17
C ALA A 308 23.56 -14.96 29.13
#